data_AF-A0A6J2XZ63-F1
#
_entry.id   AF-A0A6J2XZ63-F1
#
_cell.length_a   1.000
_cell.length_b   1.000
_cell.length_c   1.000
_cell.angle_alpha   90.00
_cell.angle_beta   90.00
_cell.angle_gamma   90.00
#
_symmetry.space_group_name_H-M   'P 1'
#
loop_
_entity.id
_entity.type
_entity.pdbx_description
1 polymer ?
#
loop_
_entity_poly.entity_id
_entity_poly.type
_entity_poly.pdbx_seq_one_letter_code
_entity_poly.pdbx_strand_id
1 'polypeptide(L)'
;MYLQKWMLFLWALSFTDFGFGVIPGEEELIFDPPEDFDKRQNDKYQSSKYPYLPFNGNNVYPEPEERDPDREESRRCTDKMERALDSIRRRQIAKERMLHLHGYSLHQPLRSAPFDMYVTDMRVRLPPSKTWVRVQRCSFDPINRSLETRLMFNDLTISGRVNLYNDANLQREPVTPSPEESCNMILRLRKAGIGFHTEPIRRERGQFNVKTDSHFLEPGFISVYAYGCEPSLRRREFNGDIERLEEEDEEMSREMEDIFLRGIRSLLTSYMQKELQPAIKETLMKNMGYTVSYG
;
A
#
# COMPACT_ATOMS: atom_id res chain seq x y z
N MET A 1 44.81 -12.04 21.79
CA MET A 1 44.67 -12.48 20.38
C MET A 1 43.22 -12.52 19.84
N TYR A 2 42.18 -12.16 20.61
CA TYR A 2 40.78 -12.16 20.11
C TYR A 2 40.28 -10.79 19.59
N LEU A 3 40.86 -9.67 20.05
CA LEU A 3 40.47 -8.32 19.60
C LEU A 3 40.89 -8.00 18.17
N GLN A 4 42.01 -8.56 17.70
CA GLN A 4 42.55 -8.28 16.37
C GLN A 4 41.74 -8.94 15.24
N LYS A 5 41.03 -10.05 15.54
CA LYS A 5 40.13 -10.70 14.57
C LYS A 5 38.80 -9.95 14.41
N TRP A 6 38.35 -9.24 15.44
CA TRP A 6 37.10 -8.46 15.38
C TRP A 6 37.25 -7.17 14.59
N MET A 7 38.41 -6.49 14.68
CA MET A 7 38.69 -5.28 13.90
C MET A 7 38.81 -5.56 12.39
N LEU A 8 39.35 -6.72 11.99
CA LEU A 8 39.41 -7.12 10.58
C LEU A 8 38.04 -7.43 9.99
N PHE A 9 37.09 -7.91 10.80
CA PHE A 9 35.73 -8.19 10.35
C PHE A 9 34.91 -6.90 10.14
N LEU A 10 35.13 -5.88 10.97
CA LEU A 10 34.51 -4.57 10.79
C LEU A 10 35.12 -3.77 9.63
N TRP A 11 36.42 -3.95 9.34
CA TRP A 11 37.07 -3.33 8.17
C TRP A 11 36.64 -3.94 6.84
N ALA A 12 36.25 -5.22 6.82
CA ALA A 12 35.75 -5.90 5.62
C ALA A 12 34.32 -5.48 5.24
N LEU A 13 33.53 -4.94 6.17
CA LEU A 13 32.16 -4.48 5.91
C LEU A 13 32.06 -3.04 5.40
N SER A 14 33.17 -2.29 5.38
CA SER A 14 33.19 -0.90 4.89
C SER A 14 33.59 -0.76 3.41
N PHE A 15 33.70 -1.86 2.65
CA PHE A 15 34.20 -1.84 1.26
C PHE A 15 33.23 -2.42 0.21
N THR A 16 31.96 -2.58 0.54
CA THR A 16 30.93 -2.94 -0.46
C THR A 16 29.86 -1.87 -0.54
N ASP A 17 30.23 -0.73 -1.10
CA ASP A 17 29.33 0.10 -1.89
C ASP A 17 30.20 0.92 -2.83
N PHE A 18 30.17 0.60 -4.13
CA PHE A 18 29.97 1.52 -5.24
C PHE A 18 30.31 0.83 -6.58
N GLY A 19 29.36 0.94 -7.51
CA GLY A 19 29.69 0.99 -8.93
C GLY A 19 28.87 0.05 -9.80
N PHE A 20 27.73 0.52 -10.30
CA PHE A 20 27.24 0.41 -11.68
C PHE A 20 26.01 1.33 -11.74
N GLY A 21 25.85 2.31 -12.63
CA GLY A 21 26.46 2.56 -13.92
C GLY A 21 25.32 3.12 -14.79
N VAL A 22 25.32 4.45 -14.99
CA VAL A 22 24.39 5.17 -15.85
C VAL A 22 24.70 4.84 -17.32
N ILE A 23 23.68 4.51 -18.11
CA ILE A 23 23.75 4.50 -19.59
C ILE A 23 22.58 5.36 -20.11
N PRO A 24 22.83 6.32 -21.03
CA PRO A 24 21.81 7.12 -21.71
C PRO A 24 21.49 6.60 -23.13
N GLY A 25 20.35 7.04 -23.67
CA GLY A 25 19.89 6.87 -25.07
C GLY A 25 18.96 5.67 -25.27
N GLU A 26 17.93 5.67 -26.11
CA GLU A 26 17.36 6.60 -27.09
C GLU A 26 16.04 5.94 -27.60
N GLU A 27 15.28 6.66 -28.43
CA GLU A 27 14.18 6.21 -29.31
C GLU A 27 12.73 6.39 -28.81
N GLU A 28 12.23 7.58 -29.15
CA GLU A 28 10.83 7.91 -29.39
C GLU A 28 10.21 6.95 -30.41
N LEU A 29 9.05 6.37 -30.07
CA LEU A 29 8.13 5.81 -31.05
C LEU A 29 6.79 6.52 -30.95
N ILE A 30 6.58 7.35 -31.97
CA ILE A 30 5.33 7.97 -32.37
C ILE A 30 4.36 6.86 -32.80
N PHE A 31 3.17 6.81 -32.21
CA PHE A 31 2.04 6.10 -32.77
C PHE A 31 0.80 7.00 -32.65
N ASP A 32 0.43 7.59 -33.78
CA ASP A 32 -0.84 8.30 -33.97
C ASP A 32 -2.01 7.32 -33.87
N PRO A 33 -3.13 7.69 -33.21
CA PRO A 33 -4.40 7.01 -33.38
C PRO A 33 -5.19 7.64 -34.54
N PRO A 34 -5.89 6.87 -35.39
CA PRO A 34 -6.85 7.45 -36.31
C PRO A 34 -8.18 7.72 -35.60
N GLU A 35 -8.61 8.99 -35.65
CA GLU A 35 -10.03 9.41 -35.74
C GLU A 35 -10.64 8.77 -37.02
N ASP A 36 -11.93 8.51 -37.24
CA ASP A 36 -13.17 9.04 -36.69
C ASP A 36 -14.37 8.19 -37.23
N PHE A 37 -15.58 8.50 -36.76
CA PHE A 37 -16.93 8.12 -37.25
C PHE A 37 -17.47 6.73 -36.85
N ASP A 38 -18.70 6.55 -36.32
CA ASP A 38 -19.85 7.45 -36.29
C ASP A 38 -20.97 6.92 -35.36
N LYS A 39 -21.86 7.85 -34.98
CA LYS A 39 -23.30 7.67 -34.67
C LYS A 39 -23.73 6.96 -33.38
N ARG A 40 -24.03 7.83 -32.40
CA ARG A 40 -25.20 7.68 -31.52
C ARG A 40 -26.47 7.48 -32.36
N GLN A 41 -27.20 6.40 -32.12
CA GLN A 41 -28.61 6.32 -32.46
C GLN A 41 -29.35 5.60 -31.32
N ASN A 42 -30.03 6.42 -30.50
CA ASN A 42 -31.15 5.95 -29.70
C ASN A 42 -32.26 5.58 -30.67
N ASP A 43 -32.69 4.32 -30.68
CA ASP A 43 -34.04 3.99 -31.10
C ASP A 43 -34.50 2.63 -30.57
N LYS A 44 -35.67 2.70 -29.93
CA LYS A 44 -36.77 1.71 -29.92
C LYS A 44 -36.53 0.32 -29.32
N TYR A 45 -37.16 0.15 -28.15
CA TYR A 45 -38.17 -0.88 -27.89
C TYR A 45 -38.19 -2.05 -28.89
N GLN A 46 -37.49 -3.13 -28.54
CA GLN A 46 -37.90 -4.48 -28.92
C GLN A 46 -37.88 -5.37 -27.68
N SER A 47 -39.06 -5.51 -27.10
CA SER A 47 -39.40 -6.57 -26.16
C SER A 47 -39.11 -7.91 -26.81
N SER A 48 -38.05 -8.61 -26.36
CA SER A 48 -37.87 -10.01 -26.69
C SER A 48 -38.90 -10.83 -25.92
N LYS A 49 -39.78 -11.44 -26.70
CA LYS A 49 -40.91 -12.26 -26.29
C LYS A 49 -40.37 -13.62 -25.84
N TYR A 50 -40.13 -13.80 -24.53
CA TYR A 50 -39.86 -15.13 -23.99
C TYR A 50 -41.15 -15.97 -24.02
N PRO A 51 -41.13 -17.21 -24.53
CA PRO A 51 -42.25 -18.11 -24.36
C PRO A 51 -42.24 -18.65 -22.92
N TYR A 52 -43.32 -18.40 -22.18
CA TYR A 52 -43.64 -19.14 -20.96
C TYR A 52 -43.89 -20.61 -21.33
N LEU A 53 -43.06 -21.51 -20.82
CA LEU A 53 -43.39 -22.94 -20.74
C LEU A 53 -43.91 -23.24 -19.32
N PRO A 54 -45.01 -23.98 -19.20
CA PRO A 54 -45.66 -24.23 -17.92
C PRO A 54 -44.90 -25.28 -17.12
N PHE A 55 -44.91 -25.06 -15.81
CA PHE A 55 -44.42 -25.94 -14.76
C PHE A 55 -45.09 -27.32 -14.88
N ASN A 56 -44.30 -28.40 -14.95
CA ASN A 56 -44.75 -29.72 -14.54
C ASN A 56 -43.56 -30.48 -13.93
N GLY A 57 -43.72 -30.90 -12.67
CA GLY A 57 -42.69 -31.56 -11.91
C GLY A 57 -42.46 -33.01 -12.34
N ASN A 58 -41.21 -33.46 -12.34
CA ASN A 58 -40.68 -34.48 -11.42
C ASN A 58 -39.31 -34.98 -11.87
N ASN A 59 -38.44 -35.19 -10.88
CA ASN A 59 -37.21 -35.99 -10.90
C ASN A 59 -36.13 -35.59 -11.90
N VAL A 60 -35.25 -34.69 -11.47
CA VAL A 60 -33.86 -34.67 -11.91
C VAL A 60 -33.01 -34.77 -10.66
N TYR A 61 -32.10 -35.74 -10.63
CA TYR A 61 -30.99 -35.80 -9.68
C TYR A 61 -30.39 -34.39 -9.51
N PRO A 62 -29.84 -33.99 -8.35
CA PRO A 62 -28.93 -32.85 -8.37
C PRO A 62 -27.83 -33.23 -9.37
N GLU A 63 -27.87 -32.63 -10.56
CA GLU A 63 -26.72 -32.65 -11.45
C GLU A 63 -25.53 -32.26 -10.59
N PRO A 64 -24.43 -33.03 -10.61
CA PRO A 64 -23.23 -32.58 -9.93
C PRO A 64 -22.93 -31.23 -10.56
N GLU A 65 -23.02 -30.14 -9.78
CA GLU A 65 -22.46 -28.86 -10.17
C GLU A 65 -21.13 -29.18 -10.82
N GLU A 66 -21.02 -28.97 -12.14
CA GLU A 66 -19.76 -29.10 -12.85
C GLU A 66 -18.80 -28.22 -12.07
N ARG A 67 -17.96 -28.88 -11.28
CA ARG A 67 -17.19 -28.27 -10.21
C ARG A 67 -16.08 -27.54 -10.90
N ASP A 68 -16.38 -26.32 -11.31
CA ASP A 68 -15.46 -25.44 -12.02
C ASP A 68 -14.16 -25.37 -11.21
N PRO A 69 -13.09 -26.04 -11.66
CA PRO A 69 -11.88 -26.21 -10.87
C PRO A 69 -11.26 -24.85 -10.51
N ASP A 70 -11.45 -23.86 -11.37
CA ASP A 70 -10.98 -22.49 -11.18
C ASP A 70 -11.66 -21.81 -9.97
N ARG A 71 -12.96 -22.09 -9.73
CA ARG A 71 -13.68 -21.56 -8.56
C ARG A 71 -13.21 -22.21 -7.27
N GLU A 72 -12.86 -23.50 -7.29
CA GLU A 72 -12.37 -24.19 -6.10
C GLU A 72 -10.95 -23.72 -5.72
N GLU A 73 -10.08 -23.50 -6.71
CA GLU A 73 -8.73 -22.95 -6.49
C GLU A 73 -8.76 -21.51 -5.97
N SER A 74 -9.63 -20.66 -6.53
CA SER A 74 -9.81 -19.28 -6.06
C SER A 74 -10.31 -19.23 -4.60
N ARG A 75 -11.24 -20.12 -4.22
CA ARG A 75 -11.71 -20.25 -2.82
C ARG A 75 -10.57 -20.65 -1.88
N ARG A 76 -9.77 -21.65 -2.26
CA ARG A 76 -8.63 -22.12 -1.45
C ARG A 76 -7.58 -21.01 -1.26
N CYS A 77 -7.29 -20.21 -2.29
CA CYS A 77 -6.40 -19.06 -2.13
C CYS A 77 -6.99 -18.03 -1.15
N THR A 78 -8.25 -17.66 -1.37
CA THR A 78 -8.96 -16.66 -0.57
C THR A 78 -8.91 -17.02 0.91
N ASP A 79 -9.25 -18.28 1.25
CA ASP A 79 -9.22 -18.79 2.64
C ASP A 79 -7.83 -18.69 3.28
N LYS A 80 -6.77 -19.02 2.53
CA LYS A 80 -5.39 -18.93 3.04
C LYS A 80 -5.01 -17.49 3.35
N MET A 81 -5.33 -16.59 2.44
CA MET A 81 -5.02 -15.17 2.59
C MET A 81 -5.80 -14.55 3.77
N GLU A 82 -7.08 -14.91 3.93
CA GLU A 82 -7.88 -14.51 5.08
C GLU A 82 -7.33 -15.04 6.41
N ARG A 83 -6.86 -16.29 6.45
CA ARG A 83 -6.19 -16.85 7.66
C ARG A 83 -4.92 -16.09 8.00
N ALA A 84 -4.13 -15.69 7.00
CA ALA A 84 -2.92 -14.89 7.21
C ALA A 84 -3.27 -13.50 7.78
N LEU A 85 -4.29 -12.83 7.22
CA LEU A 85 -4.80 -11.56 7.71
C LEU A 85 -5.34 -11.65 9.14
N ASP A 86 -6.04 -12.73 9.48
CA ASP A 86 -6.51 -13.02 10.83
C ASP A 86 -5.36 -13.23 11.81
N SER A 87 -4.29 -13.91 11.39
CA SER A 87 -3.08 -14.10 12.18
C SER A 87 -2.39 -12.77 12.49
N ILE A 88 -2.23 -11.89 11.49
CA ILE A 88 -1.71 -10.52 11.68
C ILE A 88 -2.57 -9.80 12.71
N ARG A 89 -3.90 -9.80 12.53
CA ARG A 89 -4.83 -9.13 13.43
C ARG A 89 -4.71 -9.62 14.88
N ARG A 90 -4.70 -10.95 15.10
CA ARG A 90 -4.57 -11.53 16.45
C ARG A 90 -3.27 -11.11 17.12
N ARG A 91 -2.15 -11.11 16.37
CA ARG A 91 -0.85 -10.64 16.87
C ARG A 91 -0.89 -9.16 17.28
N GLN A 92 -1.55 -8.29 16.52
CA GLN A 92 -1.61 -6.86 16.82
C GLN A 92 -2.61 -6.51 17.93
N ILE A 93 -3.75 -7.22 18.02
CA ILE A 93 -4.73 -7.03 19.11
C ILE A 93 -4.11 -7.42 20.46
N ALA A 94 -3.29 -8.46 20.50
CA ALA A 94 -2.62 -8.91 21.72
C ALA A 94 -1.58 -7.89 22.24
N LYS A 95 -1.04 -7.03 21.37
CA LYS A 95 -0.09 -5.98 21.75
C LYS A 95 -0.82 -4.70 22.15
N GLU A 96 -1.43 -4.00 21.18
CA GLU A 96 -1.94 -2.63 21.40
C GLU A 96 -3.18 -2.26 20.57
N ARG A 97 -3.79 -3.20 19.85
CA ARG A 97 -4.90 -2.93 18.88
C ARG A 97 -4.57 -1.86 17.84
N MET A 98 -3.29 -1.62 17.63
CA MET A 98 -2.74 -0.69 16.65
C MET A 98 -1.68 -1.42 15.85
N LEU A 99 -1.66 -1.14 14.55
CA LEU A 99 -0.61 -1.60 13.66
C LEU A 99 0.37 -0.45 13.52
N HIS A 100 1.52 -0.61 14.15
CA HIS A 100 2.60 0.36 14.05
C HIS A 100 3.36 0.16 12.76
N LEU A 101 3.50 1.24 11.99
CA LEU A 101 4.32 1.26 10.79
C LEU A 101 5.80 1.51 11.16
N HIS A 102 6.28 0.84 12.22
CA HIS A 102 7.63 1.03 12.76
C HIS A 102 8.71 0.69 11.73
N GLY A 103 9.80 1.48 11.74
CA GLY A 103 10.93 1.33 10.81
C GLY A 103 10.88 2.25 9.60
N TYR A 104 9.87 3.12 9.53
CA TYR A 104 9.70 4.07 8.44
C TYR A 104 9.46 5.46 9.02
N SER A 105 10.43 6.36 8.84
CA SER A 105 10.25 7.80 9.01
C SER A 105 10.12 8.41 7.62
N LEU A 106 9.08 9.21 7.40
CA LEU A 106 8.96 9.99 6.17
C LEU A 106 9.74 11.28 6.36
N HIS A 107 10.66 11.56 5.44
CA HIS A 107 11.40 12.81 5.38
C HIS A 107 11.20 13.43 4.00
N GLN A 108 10.70 14.66 3.95
CA GLN A 108 10.46 15.36 2.70
C GLN A 108 10.60 16.88 2.91
N PRO A 109 11.46 17.58 2.15
CA PRO A 109 11.47 19.04 2.14
C PRO A 109 10.17 19.56 1.53
N LEU A 110 9.62 20.61 2.13
CA LEU A 110 8.48 21.35 1.58
C LEU A 110 8.93 22.25 0.43
N ARG A 111 8.07 22.41 -0.57
CA ARG A 111 8.28 23.28 -1.73
C ARG A 111 7.72 24.67 -1.47
N SER A 112 6.63 24.75 -0.71
CA SER A 112 5.96 26.00 -0.34
C SER A 112 6.73 26.81 0.71
N ALA A 113 7.61 26.17 1.48
CA ALA A 113 8.37 26.83 2.56
C ALA A 113 9.72 26.16 2.81
N PRO A 114 10.71 26.89 3.39
CA PRO A 114 12.04 26.36 3.71
C PRO A 114 12.01 25.51 5.00
N PHE A 115 11.17 24.48 5.00
CA PHE A 115 11.04 23.53 6.12
C PHE A 115 11.17 22.10 5.63
N ASP A 116 11.85 21.28 6.43
CA ASP A 116 11.88 19.84 6.28
C ASP A 116 10.78 19.19 7.13
N MET A 117 9.94 18.39 6.48
CA MET A 117 8.86 17.65 7.11
C MET A 117 9.32 16.25 7.51
N TYR A 118 9.20 15.94 8.81
CA TYR A 118 9.45 14.61 9.36
C TYR A 118 8.18 14.03 9.96
N VAL A 119 7.79 12.83 9.51
CA VAL A 119 6.63 12.10 10.05
C VAL A 119 7.10 10.91 10.89
N THR A 120 6.67 10.89 12.14
CA THR A 120 6.94 9.85 13.13
C THR A 120 5.65 9.27 13.71
N ASP A 121 5.78 8.22 14.52
CA ASP A 121 4.68 7.59 15.28
C ASP A 121 3.45 7.22 14.43
N MET A 122 3.70 6.82 13.18
CA MET A 122 2.66 6.38 12.26
C MET A 122 2.05 5.06 12.72
N ARG A 123 0.75 5.12 13.03
CA ARG A 123 -0.02 3.98 13.55
C ARG A 123 -1.38 3.90 12.88
N VAL A 124 -1.75 2.68 12.52
CA VAL A 124 -3.05 2.35 11.93
C VAL A 124 -3.94 1.76 13.02
N ARG A 125 -5.08 2.41 13.29
CA ARG A 125 -6.08 1.92 14.23
C ARG A 125 -6.83 0.75 13.62
N LEU A 126 -6.78 -0.41 14.28
CA LEU A 126 -7.51 -1.59 13.82
C LEU A 126 -8.95 -1.56 14.34
N PRO A 127 -9.97 -1.77 13.48
CA PRO A 127 -11.34 -1.83 13.94
C PRO A 127 -11.60 -3.11 14.76
N PRO A 128 -12.55 -3.07 15.72
CA PRO A 128 -12.89 -4.22 16.56
C PRO A 128 -13.61 -5.34 15.79
N SER A 129 -14.11 -5.06 14.59
CA SER A 129 -14.71 -6.05 13.68
C SER A 129 -13.67 -7.01 13.08
N LYS A 130 -14.04 -8.28 12.89
CA LYS A 130 -13.22 -9.27 12.16
C LYS A 130 -12.91 -8.86 10.72
N THR A 131 -13.83 -8.15 10.10
CA THR A 131 -13.76 -7.70 8.71
C THR A 131 -13.01 -6.38 8.56
N TRP A 132 -11.81 -6.24 9.12
CA TRP A 132 -10.99 -5.03 8.91
C TRP A 132 -10.44 -4.95 7.48
N VAL A 133 -10.09 -6.12 6.93
CA VAL A 133 -9.67 -6.38 5.55
C VAL A 133 -10.47 -7.55 5.01
N ARG A 134 -10.77 -7.51 3.71
CA ARG A 134 -11.30 -8.64 2.96
C ARG A 134 -10.46 -8.88 1.70
N VAL A 135 -10.41 -10.13 1.27
CA VAL A 135 -9.83 -10.50 -0.02
C VAL A 135 -10.92 -10.36 -1.07
N GLN A 136 -10.78 -9.38 -1.96
CA GLN A 136 -11.74 -9.15 -3.04
C GLN A 136 -11.54 -10.11 -4.21
N ARG A 137 -10.28 -10.42 -4.52
CA ARG A 137 -9.91 -11.33 -5.60
C ARG A 137 -8.67 -12.08 -5.18
N CYS A 138 -8.66 -13.39 -5.40
CA CYS A 138 -7.42 -14.14 -5.53
C CYS A 138 -7.55 -15.11 -6.68
N SER A 139 -6.68 -14.98 -7.68
CA SER A 139 -6.69 -15.79 -8.89
C SER A 139 -5.28 -16.20 -9.26
N PHE A 140 -5.11 -17.47 -9.58
CA PHE A 140 -3.89 -17.97 -10.16
C PHE A 140 -4.05 -18.03 -11.68
N ASP A 141 -3.06 -17.52 -12.40
CA ASP A 141 -2.98 -17.63 -13.85
C ASP A 141 -1.98 -18.75 -14.20
N PRO A 142 -2.45 -19.88 -14.77
CA PRO A 142 -1.59 -21.01 -15.09
C PRO A 142 -0.63 -20.72 -16.26
N ILE A 143 -0.96 -19.76 -17.13
CA ILE A 143 -0.17 -19.43 -18.32
C ILE A 143 1.09 -18.68 -17.87
N ASN A 144 0.88 -17.59 -17.15
CA ASN A 144 1.97 -16.75 -16.65
C ASN A 144 2.60 -17.29 -15.36
N ARG A 145 1.99 -18.32 -14.75
CA ARG A 145 2.36 -18.87 -13.43
C ARG A 145 2.40 -17.76 -12.39
N SER A 146 1.42 -16.87 -12.44
CA SER A 146 1.35 -15.69 -11.59
C SER A 146 0.13 -15.76 -10.68
N LEU A 147 0.24 -15.12 -9.52
CA LEU A 147 -0.85 -15.00 -8.55
C LEU A 147 -1.25 -13.54 -8.45
N GLU A 148 -2.50 -13.24 -8.78
CA GLU A 148 -3.11 -11.94 -8.59
C GLU A 148 -3.94 -11.97 -7.31
N THR A 149 -3.65 -11.06 -6.37
CA THR A 149 -4.43 -10.91 -5.14
C THR A 149 -4.84 -9.46 -4.95
N ARG A 150 -6.09 -9.22 -4.56
CA ARG A 150 -6.62 -7.89 -4.30
C ARG A 150 -7.25 -7.83 -2.92
N LEU A 151 -6.72 -6.97 -2.07
CA LEU A 151 -7.26 -6.71 -0.73
C LEU A 151 -8.05 -5.42 -0.72
N MET A 152 -9.14 -5.43 0.03
CA MET A 152 -9.96 -4.23 0.27
C MET A 152 -10.10 -4.00 1.77
N PHE A 153 -9.74 -2.80 2.18
CA PHE A 153 -9.93 -2.30 3.53
C PHE A 153 -11.29 -1.62 3.63
N ASN A 154 -11.96 -1.79 4.77
CA ASN A 154 -13.24 -1.12 5.00
C ASN A 154 -13.04 0.37 5.33
N ASP A 155 -12.74 0.65 6.60
CA ASP A 155 -12.41 1.98 7.10
C ASP A 155 -11.06 1.89 7.82
N LEU A 156 -10.09 2.68 7.37
CA LEU A 156 -8.80 2.84 8.03
C LEU A 156 -8.69 4.23 8.62
N THR A 157 -8.12 4.30 9.82
CA THR A 157 -7.71 5.55 10.45
C THR A 157 -6.25 5.43 10.80
N ILE A 158 -5.43 6.26 10.19
CA ILE A 158 -4.00 6.33 10.38
C ILE A 158 -3.70 7.65 11.08
N SER A 159 -2.90 7.63 12.13
CA SER A 159 -2.42 8.85 12.78
C SER A 159 -0.90 8.86 12.75
N GLY A 160 -0.31 10.04 12.61
CA GLY A 160 1.12 10.26 12.74
C GLY A 160 1.39 11.63 13.35
N ARG A 161 2.60 11.80 13.88
CA ARG A 161 3.12 13.09 14.33
C ARG A 161 4.02 13.65 13.25
N VAL A 162 3.89 14.94 12.98
CA VAL A 162 4.64 15.67 11.98
C VAL A 162 5.44 16.75 12.68
N ASN A 163 6.74 16.76 12.47
CA ASN A 163 7.62 17.80 12.97
C ASN A 163 8.19 18.56 11.77
N LEU A 164 8.21 19.89 11.85
CA LEU A 164 8.81 20.75 10.85
C LEU A 164 10.14 21.29 11.39
N TYR A 165 11.21 21.18 10.61
CA TYR A 165 12.51 21.73 10.95
C TYR A 165 12.90 22.81 9.94
N ASN A 166 13.40 23.94 10.42
CA ASN A 166 13.95 24.98 9.56
C ASN A 166 15.43 24.69 9.30
N ASP A 167 15.85 24.74 8.03
CA ASP A 167 17.25 24.59 7.60
C ASP A 167 18.21 25.50 8.37
N ALA A 168 17.76 26.70 8.76
CA ALA A 168 18.55 27.66 9.53
C ALA A 168 18.92 27.17 10.96
N ASN A 169 18.11 26.26 11.53
CA ASN A 169 18.27 25.76 12.89
C ASN A 169 19.03 24.42 12.96
N LEU A 170 19.22 23.73 11.83
CA LEU A 170 19.90 22.42 11.77
C LEU A 170 21.44 22.51 11.94
N GLN A 171 22.01 23.72 12.03
CA GLN A 171 23.45 23.94 12.28
C GLN A 171 23.84 23.97 13.78
N ARG A 172 22.90 23.76 14.71
CA ARG A 172 23.19 23.64 16.15
C ARG A 172 22.78 22.25 16.66
N GLU A 173 23.56 21.73 17.62
CA GLU A 173 23.42 20.48 18.37
C GLU A 173 21.97 19.98 18.61
N PRO A 174 21.74 18.67 18.80
CA PRO A 174 20.49 17.98 18.45
C PRO A 174 19.27 18.68 19.06
N VAL A 175 18.53 19.35 18.19
CA VAL A 175 17.27 20.03 18.54
C VAL A 175 16.27 18.94 18.89
N THR A 176 16.09 18.67 20.18
CA THR A 176 14.90 17.98 20.68
C THR A 176 13.70 18.79 20.17
N PRO A 177 12.85 18.24 19.29
CA PRO A 177 11.74 19.00 18.71
C PRO A 177 10.88 19.51 19.85
N SER A 178 10.64 20.83 19.88
CA SER A 178 9.72 21.37 20.87
C SER A 178 8.32 20.79 20.59
N PRO A 179 7.54 20.42 21.61
CA PRO A 179 6.19 19.90 21.39
C PRO A 179 5.27 20.92 20.70
N GLU A 180 5.64 22.20 20.73
CA GLU A 180 4.95 23.33 20.10
C GLU A 180 5.16 23.39 18.57
N GLU A 181 6.18 22.70 18.03
CA GLU A 181 6.45 22.60 16.59
C GLU A 181 5.98 21.26 15.99
N SER A 182 5.30 20.44 16.80
CA SER A 182 4.80 19.12 16.40
C SER A 182 3.30 19.15 16.12
N CYS A 183 2.92 18.81 14.90
CA CYS A 183 1.54 18.67 14.48
C CYS A 183 1.09 17.21 14.48
N ASN A 184 -0.16 16.94 14.82
CA ASN A 184 -0.73 15.61 14.70
C ASN A 184 -1.61 15.56 13.46
N MET A 185 -1.36 14.59 12.59
CA MET A 185 -2.14 14.36 11.39
C MET A 185 -2.89 13.03 11.48
N ILE A 186 -4.16 13.05 11.07
CA ILE A 186 -5.02 11.89 11.01
C ILE A 186 -5.54 11.76 9.58
N LEU A 187 -5.24 10.63 8.95
CA LEU A 187 -5.75 10.24 7.65
C LEU A 187 -6.83 9.17 7.83
N ARG A 188 -8.02 9.41 7.28
CA ARG A 188 -9.08 8.40 7.18
C ARG A 188 -9.29 8.02 5.72
N LEU A 189 -9.24 6.71 5.47
CA LEU A 189 -9.44 6.11 4.15
C LEU A 189 -10.66 5.19 4.21
N ARG A 190 -11.54 5.26 3.21
CA ARG A 190 -12.62 4.27 3.05
C ARG A 190 -12.52 3.56 1.72
N LYS A 191 -12.73 2.25 1.74
CA LYS A 191 -12.62 1.39 0.53
C LYS A 191 -11.24 1.48 -0.13
N ALA A 192 -10.18 1.74 0.65
CA ALA A 192 -8.82 1.61 0.15
C ALA A 192 -8.54 0.14 -0.20
N GLY A 193 -7.60 -0.11 -1.10
CA GLY A 193 -7.19 -1.47 -1.41
C GLY A 193 -5.70 -1.59 -1.68
N ILE A 194 -5.21 -2.82 -1.72
CA ILE A 194 -3.84 -3.13 -2.16
C ILE A 194 -3.94 -4.33 -3.11
N GLY A 195 -3.33 -4.18 -4.28
CA GLY A 195 -3.12 -5.27 -5.22
C GLY A 195 -1.72 -5.85 -5.08
N PHE A 196 -1.63 -7.17 -5.22
CA PHE A 196 -0.38 -7.91 -5.31
C PHE A 196 -0.37 -8.68 -6.62
N HIS A 197 0.72 -8.52 -7.37
CA HIS A 197 1.06 -9.36 -8.49
C HIS A 197 2.32 -10.15 -8.13
N THR A 198 2.27 -11.47 -8.29
CA THR A 198 3.32 -12.34 -7.78
C THR A 198 3.73 -13.33 -8.85
N GLU A 199 5.02 -13.39 -9.14
CA GLU A 199 5.62 -14.24 -10.17
C GLU A 199 6.88 -14.96 -9.61
N PRO A 200 7.19 -16.17 -10.08
CA PRO A 200 8.40 -16.88 -9.65
C PRO A 200 9.67 -16.23 -10.22
N ILE A 201 10.68 -16.01 -9.38
CA ILE A 201 12.04 -15.66 -9.83
C ILE A 201 12.74 -16.96 -10.23
N ARG A 202 13.54 -16.92 -11.31
CA ARG A 202 14.23 -18.06 -11.93
C ARG A 202 14.62 -19.17 -10.95
N ARG A 203 14.27 -20.40 -11.33
CA ARG A 203 14.45 -21.64 -10.56
C ARG A 203 15.91 -22.07 -10.55
N GLU A 204 16.75 -21.50 -9.70
CA GLU A 204 18.08 -22.04 -9.46
C GLU A 204 18.09 -22.97 -8.24
N ARG A 205 18.50 -24.23 -8.49
CA ARG A 205 18.84 -25.30 -7.53
C ARG A 205 18.00 -25.30 -6.24
N GLY A 206 16.75 -25.76 -6.35
CA GLY A 206 15.92 -26.15 -5.19
C GLY A 206 15.41 -25.00 -4.32
N GLN A 207 15.80 -23.75 -4.57
CA GLN A 207 15.27 -22.58 -3.87
C GLN A 207 14.18 -21.93 -4.73
N PHE A 208 12.97 -21.84 -4.17
CA PHE A 208 11.85 -21.15 -4.80
C PHE A 208 11.79 -19.71 -4.29
N ASN A 209 12.22 -18.77 -5.14
CA ASN A 209 12.12 -17.33 -4.89
C ASN A 209 10.99 -16.74 -5.71
N VAL A 210 10.38 -15.69 -5.17
CA VAL A 210 9.17 -15.09 -5.72
C VAL A 210 9.34 -13.59 -5.71
N LYS A 211 9.00 -12.95 -6.82
CA LYS A 211 8.89 -11.51 -6.97
C LYS A 211 7.43 -11.16 -6.72
N THR A 212 7.21 -10.21 -5.82
CA THR A 212 5.87 -9.72 -5.50
C THR A 212 5.90 -8.22 -5.71
N ASP A 213 5.15 -7.76 -6.69
CA ASP A 213 4.93 -6.34 -6.95
C ASP A 213 3.63 -5.95 -6.26
N SER A 214 3.65 -4.86 -5.51
CA SER A 214 2.50 -4.37 -4.77
C SER A 214 2.13 -2.96 -5.23
N HIS A 215 0.83 -2.68 -5.28
CA HIS A 215 0.34 -1.36 -5.66
C HIS A 215 -0.85 -0.97 -4.80
N PHE A 216 -0.92 0.31 -4.46
CA PHE A 216 -2.02 0.87 -3.70
C PHE A 216 -3.21 1.16 -4.62
N LEU A 217 -4.41 0.79 -4.20
CA LEU A 217 -5.65 1.08 -4.92
C LEU A 217 -6.34 2.28 -4.30
N GLU A 218 -6.75 3.20 -5.16
CA GLU A 218 -7.37 4.44 -4.72
C GLU A 218 -8.64 4.19 -3.91
N PRO A 219 -8.76 4.86 -2.74
CA PRO A 219 -9.94 4.75 -1.90
C PRO A 219 -11.11 5.51 -2.51
N GLY A 220 -12.33 5.10 -2.19
CA GLY A 220 -13.53 5.85 -2.56
C GLY A 220 -13.73 7.13 -1.74
N PHE A 221 -12.98 7.30 -0.66
CA PHE A 221 -13.02 8.49 0.19
C PHE A 221 -11.70 8.69 0.94
N ILE A 222 -11.24 9.94 0.99
CA ILE A 222 -10.05 10.40 1.70
C ILE A 222 -10.47 11.60 2.55
N SER A 223 -10.06 11.62 3.81
CA SER A 223 -10.08 12.84 4.62
C SER A 223 -8.83 12.93 5.46
N VAL A 224 -8.16 14.08 5.41
CA VAL A 224 -6.99 14.40 6.22
C VAL A 224 -7.41 15.46 7.24
N TYR A 225 -6.95 15.30 8.47
CA TYR A 225 -7.15 16.28 9.55
C TYR A 225 -5.81 16.55 10.20
N ALA A 226 -5.40 17.81 10.20
CA ALA A 226 -4.24 18.29 10.94
C ALA A 226 -4.73 19.07 12.18
N TYR A 227 -4.09 18.86 13.32
CA TYR A 227 -4.36 19.64 14.54
C TYR A 227 -3.09 19.80 15.37
N GLY A 228 -3.00 20.94 16.07
CA GLY A 228 -1.74 21.35 16.72
C GLY A 228 -0.69 21.86 15.74
N CYS A 229 -1.06 22.07 14.47
CA CYS A 229 -0.28 22.82 13.49
C CYS A 229 -0.47 24.32 13.75
N GLU A 230 0.00 24.86 14.88
CA GLU A 230 0.04 26.32 15.05
C GLU A 230 1.32 26.87 14.40
N PRO A 231 1.24 27.84 13.47
CA PRO A 231 2.40 28.46 12.86
C PRO A 231 3.02 29.46 13.84
N SER A 232 3.63 28.97 14.91
CA SER A 232 4.38 29.78 15.88
C SER A 232 5.62 30.43 15.24
N LEU A 233 6.07 29.91 14.08
CA LEU A 233 7.25 30.38 13.35
C LEU A 233 7.01 31.62 12.47
N ARG A 234 5.76 31.96 12.13
CA ARG A 234 5.46 33.11 11.23
C ARG A 234 4.82 34.32 11.90
N ARG A 235 4.14 34.12 13.04
CA ARG A 235 3.36 35.20 13.69
C ARG A 235 4.22 36.29 14.35
N ARG A 236 5.54 36.09 14.50
CA ARG A 236 6.42 37.05 15.20
C ARG A 236 6.99 38.17 14.33
N GLU A 237 6.88 38.12 12.99
CA GLU A 237 7.63 39.03 12.11
C GLU A 237 6.78 39.95 11.21
N PHE A 238 5.47 39.73 11.04
CA PHE A 238 4.67 40.51 10.09
C PHE A 238 3.59 41.36 10.76
N ASN A 239 3.73 42.69 10.60
CA ASN A 239 2.75 43.70 11.04
C ASN A 239 2.00 44.34 9.86
N GLY A 240 1.92 43.63 8.73
CA GLY A 240 1.16 44.05 7.54
C GLY A 240 1.04 42.87 6.58
N ASP A 241 -0.15 42.67 6.03
CA ASP A 241 -0.54 41.65 5.04
C ASP A 241 -0.90 40.26 5.60
N ILE A 242 -1.96 40.22 6.41
CA ILE A 242 -2.58 38.98 6.94
C ILE A 242 -3.06 38.05 5.80
N GLU A 243 -3.68 38.60 4.75
CA GLU A 243 -4.26 37.80 3.65
C GLU A 243 -3.21 36.94 2.92
N ARG A 244 -2.01 37.49 2.70
CA ARG A 244 -0.93 36.77 2.00
C ARG A 244 -0.34 35.62 2.84
N LEU A 245 -0.31 35.78 4.16
CA LEU A 245 0.17 34.75 5.08
C LEU A 245 -0.81 33.57 5.14
N GLU A 246 -2.12 33.85 5.08
CA GLU A 246 -3.15 32.81 5.06
C GLU A 246 -3.06 31.95 3.78
N GLU A 247 -2.83 32.56 2.62
CA GLU A 247 -2.65 31.84 1.35
C GLU A 247 -1.43 30.89 1.37
N GLU A 248 -0.30 31.35 1.90
CA GLU A 248 0.91 30.53 2.00
C GLU A 248 0.77 29.39 3.03
N ASP A 249 0.06 29.64 4.14
CA ASP A 249 -0.22 28.62 5.16
C ASP A 249 -1.19 27.55 4.64
N GLU A 250 -2.15 27.92 3.78
CA GLU A 250 -3.00 26.97 3.06
C GLU A 250 -2.21 26.12 2.06
N GLU A 251 -1.32 26.72 1.27
CA GLU A 251 -0.47 25.99 0.32
C GLU A 251 0.41 24.98 1.05
N MET A 252 1.03 25.41 2.16
CA MET A 252 1.84 24.55 3.01
C MET A 252 1.02 23.39 3.59
N SER A 253 -0.18 23.68 4.09
CA SER A 253 -1.06 22.65 4.65
C SER A 253 -1.43 21.60 3.60
N ARG A 254 -1.78 22.02 2.38
CA ARG A 254 -2.12 21.10 1.28
C ARG A 254 -0.92 20.23 0.87
N GLU A 255 0.27 20.80 0.84
CA GLU A 255 1.49 20.05 0.57
C GLU A 255 1.78 19.01 1.66
N MET A 256 1.66 19.39 2.93
CA MET A 256 1.83 18.47 4.06
C MET A 256 0.84 17.31 3.99
N GLU A 257 -0.42 17.58 3.63
CA GLU A 257 -1.45 16.56 3.43
C GLU A 257 -1.10 15.57 2.31
N ASP A 258 -0.62 16.06 1.17
CA ASP A 258 -0.22 15.19 0.04
C ASP A 258 1.00 14.33 0.39
N ILE A 259 2.01 14.92 1.01
CA ILE A 259 3.21 14.21 1.49
C ILE A 259 2.81 13.11 2.47
N PHE A 260 1.96 13.43 3.46
CA PHE A 260 1.49 12.47 4.44
C PHE A 260 0.70 11.31 3.79
N LEU A 261 -0.19 11.63 2.86
CA LEU A 261 -0.97 10.65 2.11
C LEU A 261 -0.07 9.73 1.26
N ARG A 262 0.85 10.30 0.49
CA ARG A 262 1.80 9.56 -0.35
C ARG A 262 2.71 8.66 0.47
N GLY A 263 3.21 9.17 1.60
CA GLY A 263 3.97 8.40 2.57
C GLY A 263 3.20 7.20 3.08
N ILE A 264 1.99 7.41 3.62
CA ILE A 264 1.17 6.31 4.16
C ILE A 264 0.83 5.27 3.09
N ARG A 265 0.52 5.70 1.85
CA ARG A 265 0.26 4.79 0.73
C ARG A 265 1.43 3.83 0.50
N SER A 266 2.65 4.37 0.45
CA SER A 266 3.87 3.58 0.31
C SER A 266 4.06 2.62 1.49
N LEU A 267 4.01 3.14 2.71
CA LEU A 267 4.31 2.38 3.92
C LEU A 267 3.31 1.27 4.19
N LEU A 268 2.02 1.55 4.04
CA LEU A 268 0.98 0.55 4.22
C LEU A 268 1.11 -0.57 3.17
N THR A 269 1.44 -0.20 1.94
CA THR A 269 1.66 -1.16 0.85
C THR A 269 2.86 -2.06 1.13
N SER A 270 4.01 -1.50 1.48
CA SER A 270 5.22 -2.27 1.83
C SER A 270 5.01 -3.14 3.07
N TYR A 271 4.33 -2.63 4.09
CA TYR A 271 4.00 -3.39 5.31
C TYR A 271 3.16 -4.62 4.97
N MET A 272 2.06 -4.44 4.24
CA MET A 272 1.15 -5.53 3.90
C MET A 272 1.80 -6.54 2.95
N GLN A 273 2.62 -6.08 2.01
CA GLN A 273 3.44 -6.97 1.17
C GLN A 273 4.33 -7.87 2.03
N LYS A 274 5.08 -7.29 2.97
CA LYS A 274 6.01 -8.03 3.83
C LYS A 274 5.29 -9.05 4.72
N GLU A 275 4.17 -8.65 5.34
CA GLU A 275 3.42 -9.53 6.24
C GLU A 275 2.72 -10.68 5.51
N LEU A 276 2.27 -10.47 4.27
CA LEU A 276 1.55 -11.48 3.49
C LEU A 276 2.45 -12.30 2.57
N GLN A 277 3.70 -11.90 2.38
CA GLN A 277 4.67 -12.60 1.55
C GLN A 277 4.71 -14.12 1.81
N PRO A 278 4.70 -14.63 3.07
CA PRO A 278 4.68 -16.07 3.31
C PRO A 278 3.43 -16.76 2.74
N ALA A 279 2.25 -16.17 2.94
CA ALA A 279 0.98 -16.73 2.48
C ALA A 279 0.85 -16.68 0.95
N ILE A 280 1.30 -15.57 0.34
CA ILE A 280 1.38 -15.40 -1.12
C ILE A 280 2.30 -16.46 -1.73
N LYS A 281 3.53 -16.60 -1.19
CA LYS A 281 4.51 -17.57 -1.65
C LYS A 281 3.99 -19.01 -1.55
N GLU A 282 3.44 -19.38 -0.40
CA GLU A 282 2.91 -20.74 -0.17
C GLU A 282 1.75 -21.05 -1.12
N THR A 283 0.88 -20.07 -1.40
CA THR A 283 -0.25 -20.25 -2.30
C THR A 283 0.22 -20.42 -3.74
N LEU A 284 1.16 -19.59 -4.20
CA LEU A 284 1.77 -19.74 -5.52
C LEU A 284 2.46 -21.11 -5.67
N MET A 285 3.28 -21.51 -4.68
CA MET A 285 3.97 -22.79 -4.68
C MET A 285 2.99 -23.97 -4.78
N LYS A 286 1.91 -23.94 -4.00
CA LYS A 286 0.91 -25.01 -4.01
C LYS A 286 0.19 -25.11 -5.34
N ASN A 287 -0.19 -23.99 -5.96
CA ASN A 287 -0.86 -23.97 -7.26
C ASN A 287 0.08 -24.40 -8.39
N MET A 288 1.39 -24.24 -8.21
CA MET A 288 2.41 -24.79 -9.11
C MET A 288 2.75 -26.27 -8.85
N GLY A 289 2.10 -26.92 -7.87
CA GLY A 289 2.31 -28.33 -7.55
C GLY A 289 3.45 -28.64 -6.57
N TYR A 290 4.04 -27.63 -5.93
CA TYR A 290 5.07 -27.84 -4.91
C TYR A 290 4.46 -28.17 -3.54
N THR A 291 5.09 -29.09 -2.82
CA THR A 291 4.79 -29.34 -1.41
C THR A 291 5.64 -28.43 -0.53
N VAL A 292 5.00 -27.74 0.42
CA VAL A 292 5.69 -26.89 1.38
C VAL A 292 5.97 -27.73 2.62
N SER A 293 7.26 -27.99 2.88
CA SER A 293 7.71 -28.65 4.10
C SER A 293 8.14 -27.59 5.11
N TYR A 294 7.51 -27.59 6.28
CA TYR A 294 7.96 -26.83 7.44
C TYR A 294 8.82 -27.80 8.26
N GLY A 295 10.13 -27.76 8.03
CA GLY A 295 11.09 -28.59 8.76
C GLY A 295 11.06 -28.35 10.27
#